data_AF-A0A662K3V4-F1
#
_entry.id   AF-A0A662K3V4-F1
#
_cell.length_a   1.000
_cell.length_b   1.000
_cell.length_c   1.000
_cell.angle_alpha   90.00
_cell.angle_beta   90.00
_cell.angle_gamma   90.00
#
_symmetry.space_group_name_H-M   'P 1'
#
loop_
_entity.id
_entity.type
_entity.pdbx_description
1 polymer ?
#
loop_
_entity_poly.entity_id
_entity_poly.type
_entity_poly.pdbx_seq_one_letter_code
_entity_poly.pdbx_strand_id
1 'polypeptide(L)'
;MENPFIFGKAVTGENFIDREREIKELKSSLLSGQNILLFSPRKIGKTSLIKETFRRTKNVACIYIDLWQTASIYSLSREIINKVVEKTYSSVEKLALDMKHLLK
;
A
#
# COMPACT_ATOMS: atom_id res chain seq x y z
N MET A 1 30.99 -1.42 -13.38
CA MET A 1 29.63 -0.87 -13.53
C MET A 1 28.71 -1.76 -12.72
N GLU A 2 28.03 -1.23 -11.70
CA GLU A 2 27.11 -2.04 -10.88
C GLU A 2 25.83 -2.33 -11.66
N ASN A 3 25.21 -3.47 -11.36
CA ASN A 3 23.96 -3.87 -11.99
C ASN A 3 22.82 -2.93 -11.54
N PRO A 4 22.14 -2.21 -12.44
CA PRO A 4 21.09 -1.26 -12.05
C PRO A 4 19.76 -1.96 -11.72
N PHE A 5 19.60 -3.26 -11.96
CA PHE A 5 18.33 -3.96 -11.82
C PHE A 5 18.12 -4.56 -10.43
N ILE A 6 16.92 -4.31 -9.88
CA ILE A 6 16.49 -4.86 -8.60
C ILE A 6 15.66 -6.13 -8.84
N PHE A 7 16.08 -7.24 -8.24
CA PHE A 7 15.40 -8.54 -8.35
C PHE A 7 14.73 -8.97 -7.05
N GLY A 8 13.64 -9.73 -7.16
CA GLY A 8 12.98 -10.38 -6.02
C GLY A 8 12.17 -9.45 -5.11
N LYS A 9 12.10 -8.15 -5.40
CA LYS A 9 11.38 -7.15 -4.60
C LYS A 9 10.49 -6.29 -5.48
N ALA A 10 9.41 -5.76 -4.92
CA ALA A 10 8.60 -4.75 -5.60
C ALA A 10 9.38 -3.43 -5.70
N VAL A 11 9.22 -2.72 -6.81
CA VAL A 11 9.94 -1.48 -7.13
C VAL A 11 8.96 -0.34 -7.37
N THR A 12 9.41 0.89 -7.15
CA THR A 12 8.66 2.15 -7.32
C THR A 12 9.63 3.26 -7.72
N GLY A 13 9.12 4.42 -8.14
CA GLY A 13 9.94 5.59 -8.45
C GLY A 13 10.80 5.37 -9.69
N GLU A 14 12.08 5.75 -9.61
CA GLU A 14 13.04 5.64 -10.73
C GLU A 14 13.26 4.19 -11.20
N ASN A 15 13.04 3.21 -10.33
CA ASN A 15 13.18 1.79 -10.63
C ASN A 15 11.90 1.18 -11.24
N PHE A 16 10.82 1.96 -11.38
CA PHE A 16 9.57 1.53 -12.00
C PHE A 16 9.42 2.18 -13.37
N ILE A 17 9.33 1.34 -14.41
CA ILE A 17 9.37 1.77 -15.81
C ILE A 17 8.00 1.53 -16.45
N ASP A 18 7.55 2.48 -17.27
CA ASP A 18 6.33 2.42 -18.09
C ASP A 18 5.03 2.30 -17.23
N ARG A 19 3.94 1.75 -17.81
CA ARG A 19 2.63 1.48 -17.19
C ARG A 19 1.80 2.72 -16.85
N GLU A 20 2.06 3.83 -17.54
CA GLU A 20 1.36 5.10 -17.30
C GLU A 20 -0.16 5.00 -17.54
N ARG A 21 -0.58 4.20 -18.53
CA ARG A 21 -1.99 3.94 -18.81
C ARG A 21 -2.66 3.20 -17.65
N GLU A 22 -2.07 2.10 -17.20
CA GLU A 22 -2.61 1.30 -16.09
C GLU A 22 -2.66 2.10 -14.80
N ILE A 23 -1.64 2.92 -14.52
CA ILE A 23 -1.65 3.83 -13.36
C ILE A 23 -2.82 4.81 -13.47
N LYS A 24 -3.04 5.42 -14.64
CA LYS A 24 -4.15 6.35 -14.84
C LYS A 24 -5.51 5.69 -14.62
N GLU A 25 -5.72 4.50 -15.19
CA GLU A 25 -6.95 3.72 -15.02
C GLU A 25 -7.17 3.33 -13.56
N LEU A 26 -6.15 2.79 -12.89
CA LEU A 26 -6.22 2.43 -11.46
C LEU A 26 -6.51 3.65 -10.58
N LYS A 27 -5.83 4.78 -10.80
CA LYS A 27 -6.10 6.01 -10.03
C LYS A 27 -7.54 6.49 -10.20
N SER A 28 -8.05 6.48 -11.44
CA SER A 28 -9.42 6.90 -11.72
C SER A 28 -10.45 5.99 -11.01
N SER A 29 -10.27 4.68 -11.09
CA SER A 29 -11.16 3.72 -10.43
C SER A 29 -11.06 3.80 -8.90
N LEU A 30 -9.86 3.97 -8.34
CA LEU A 30 -9.65 4.14 -6.89
C LEU A 30 -10.36 5.41 -6.37
N LEU A 31 -10.18 6.54 -7.04
CA LEU A 31 -10.78 7.83 -6.63
C LEU A 31 -12.31 7.87 -6.81
N SER A 32 -12.86 7.00 -7.65
CA SER A 32 -14.31 6.83 -7.81
C SER A 32 -14.91 5.76 -6.87
N GLY A 33 -14.10 5.17 -5.97
CA GLY A 33 -14.58 4.19 -5.00
C GLY A 33 -14.91 2.82 -5.60
N GLN A 34 -14.37 2.49 -6.78
CA GLN A 34 -14.60 1.21 -7.42
C GLN A 34 -13.74 0.09 -6.82
N ASN A 35 -14.31 -1.11 -6.75
CA ASN A 35 -13.57 -2.32 -6.45
C ASN A 35 -12.84 -2.82 -7.70
N ILE A 36 -11.54 -3.10 -7.58
CA ILE A 36 -10.68 -3.47 -8.71
C ILE A 36 -10.07 -4.85 -8.46
N LEU A 37 -10.20 -5.75 -9.43
CA LEU A 37 -9.46 -7.01 -9.47
C LEU A 37 -8.34 -6.92 -10.51
N LEU A 38 -7.08 -6.99 -10.07
CA LEU A 38 -5.92 -6.97 -10.96
C LEU A 38 -5.39 -8.39 -11.20
N PHE A 39 -5.63 -8.93 -12.41
CA PHE A 39 -5.25 -10.29 -12.78
C PHE A 39 -4.15 -10.33 -13.85
N SER A 40 -3.12 -11.15 -13.62
CA SER A 40 -2.07 -11.52 -14.59
C SER A 40 -1.18 -12.65 -14.02
N PRO A 41 -0.28 -13.28 -14.79
CA PRO A 41 0.70 -14.25 -14.27
C PRO A 41 1.61 -13.73 -13.14
N ARG A 42 2.25 -14.64 -12.39
CA ARG A 42 3.23 -14.27 -11.34
C ARG A 42 4.44 -13.56 -11.97
N LYS A 43 5.06 -12.64 -11.23
CA LYS A 43 6.27 -11.87 -11.64
C LYS A 43 6.09 -10.85 -12.77
N ILE A 44 4.86 -10.47 -13.12
CA ILE A 44 4.57 -9.40 -14.10
C ILE A 44 4.64 -7.97 -13.49
N GLY A 45 4.87 -7.85 -12.18
CA GLY A 45 5.03 -6.55 -11.52
C GLY A 45 3.75 -5.92 -10.97
N LYS A 46 2.66 -6.69 -10.81
CA LYS A 46 1.40 -6.20 -10.20
C LYS A 46 1.59 -5.48 -8.86
N THR A 47 2.37 -6.05 -7.95
CA THR A 47 2.64 -5.43 -6.64
C THR A 47 3.37 -4.10 -6.78
N SER A 48 4.34 -4.01 -7.70
CA SER A 48 5.04 -2.76 -8.02
C SER A 48 4.07 -1.73 -8.59
N LEU A 49 3.18 -2.12 -9.50
CA LEU A 49 2.17 -1.25 -10.09
C LEU A 49 1.21 -0.68 -9.03
N ILE A 50 0.73 -1.51 -8.09
CA ILE A 50 -0.12 -1.05 -6.98
C ILE A 50 0.62 -0.06 -6.09
N LYS A 51 1.85 -0.40 -5.66
CA LYS A 51 2.66 0.47 -4.79
C LYS A 51 3.02 1.79 -5.47
N GLU A 52 3.31 1.76 -6.77
CA GLU A 52 3.58 2.96 -7.55
C GLU A 52 2.33 3.83 -7.72
N THR A 53 1.18 3.21 -7.99
CA THR A 53 -0.12 3.89 -8.03
C THR A 53 -0.40 4.60 -6.70
N PHE A 54 -0.17 3.92 -5.57
CA PHE A 54 -0.31 4.52 -4.24
C PHE A 54 0.65 5.69 -4.02
N ARG A 55 1.93 5.56 -4.42
CA ARG A 55 2.94 6.63 -4.32
C ARG A 55 2.55 7.90 -5.09
N ARG A 56 1.95 7.72 -6.27
CA ARG A 56 1.49 8.77 -7.18
C ARG A 56 0.09 9.30 -6.88
N THR A 57 -0.61 8.70 -5.91
CA THR A 57 -1.93 9.17 -5.45
C THR A 57 -1.72 10.06 -4.22
N LYS A 58 -2.27 11.28 -4.27
CA LYS A 58 -2.11 12.30 -3.22
C LYS A 58 -3.46 12.56 -2.59
N ASN A 59 -3.46 13.10 -1.37
CA ASN A 59 -4.66 13.47 -0.61
C ASN A 59 -5.62 12.30 -0.31
N VAL A 60 -5.13 11.06 -0.41
CA VAL A 60 -5.86 9.84 -0.06
C VAL A 60 -4.91 8.93 0.71
N ALA A 61 -5.39 8.37 1.83
CA ALA A 61 -4.63 7.39 2.58
C ALA A 61 -4.70 6.03 1.85
N CYS A 62 -3.62 5.67 1.15
CA CYS A 62 -3.50 4.35 0.55
C CYS A 62 -2.88 3.36 1.54
N ILE A 63 -3.58 2.25 1.80
CA ILE A 63 -3.17 1.19 2.72
C ILE A 63 -2.94 -0.09 1.92
N TYR A 64 -1.79 -0.74 2.14
CA TYR A 64 -1.43 -2.00 1.51
C TYR A 64 -1.38 -3.11 2.56
N ILE A 65 -2.09 -4.21 2.31
CA ILE A 65 -2.14 -5.38 3.18
C ILE A 65 -1.73 -6.60 2.36
N ASP A 66 -0.74 -7.33 2.86
CA ASP A 66 -0.26 -8.57 2.24
C ASP A 66 -0.97 -9.77 2.85
N LEU A 67 -1.96 -10.29 2.13
CA LEU A 67 -2.78 -11.41 2.60
C LEU A 67 -2.00 -12.73 2.67
N TRP A 68 -0.84 -12.84 2.03
CA TRP A 68 -0.03 -14.07 2.12
C TRP A 68 0.49 -14.31 3.55
N GLN A 69 0.63 -13.23 4.33
CA GLN A 69 1.14 -13.29 5.71
C GLN A 69 0.03 -13.34 6.76
N THR A 70 -1.24 -13.14 6.37
CA THR A 70 -2.38 -13.16 7.29
C THR A 70 -3.02 -14.55 7.33
N ALA A 71 -2.77 -15.32 8.39
CA ALA A 71 -3.22 -16.71 8.51
C ALA A 71 -4.63 -16.90 9.11
N SER A 72 -5.29 -15.82 9.54
CA SER A 72 -6.64 -15.85 10.13
C SER A 72 -7.38 -14.53 9.98
N ILE A 73 -8.70 -14.56 10.13
CA ILE A 73 -9.54 -13.36 10.21
C ILE A 73 -9.04 -12.41 11.31
N TYR A 74 -8.69 -12.95 12.49
CA TYR A 74 -8.14 -12.15 13.58
C TYR A 74 -6.86 -11.42 13.19
N SER A 75 -5.92 -12.13 12.54
CA SER A 75 -4.67 -11.51 12.05
C SER A 75 -4.92 -10.44 10.99
N LEU A 76 -5.88 -10.67 10.10
CA LEU A 76 -6.28 -9.70 9.08
C LEU A 76 -6.89 -8.45 9.70
N SER A 77 -7.82 -8.61 10.65
CA SER A 77 -8.43 -7.48 11.38
C SER A 77 -7.38 -6.65 12.10
N ARG A 78 -6.44 -7.30 12.78
CA ARG A 78 -5.32 -6.63 13.44
C ARG A 78 -4.44 -5.87 12.44
N GLU A 79 -4.10 -6.48 11.32
CA GLU A 79 -3.25 -5.86 10.29
C GLU A 79 -3.93 -4.64 9.65
N ILE A 80 -5.24 -4.72 9.37
CA ILE A 80 -6.03 -3.57 8.88
C ILE A 80 -5.93 -2.42 9.86
N ILE A 81 -6.22 -2.66 11.15
CA ILE A 81 -6.21 -1.62 12.19
C ILE A 81 -4.82 -0.98 12.28
N ASN A 82 -3.78 -1.80 12.39
CA ASN A 82 -2.40 -1.32 12.50
C ASN A 82 -2.02 -0.44 11.31
N LYS A 83 -2.30 -0.89 10.08
CA LYS A 83 -1.93 -0.15 8.86
C LYS A 83 -2.75 1.13 8.67
N VAL A 84 -4.02 1.13 9.06
CA VAL A 84 -4.84 2.36 9.09
C VAL A 84 -4.21 3.34 10.06
N VAL A 85 -3.99 2.93 11.31
CA VAL A 85 -3.46 3.81 12.37
C VAL A 85 -2.08 4.35 12.01
N GLU A 86 -1.20 3.52 11.44
CA GLU A 86 0.09 3.94 10.91
C GLU A 86 0.01 4.99 9.81
N LYS A 87 -1.03 4.92 8.96
CA LYS A 87 -1.14 5.78 7.79
C LYS A 87 -1.89 7.09 8.05
N THR A 88 -2.82 7.10 9.01
CA THR A 88 -3.70 8.25 9.27
C THR A 88 -3.26 9.10 10.45
N TYR A 89 -2.58 8.54 11.45
CA TYR A 89 -2.14 9.29 12.63
C TYR A 89 -0.65 9.60 12.57
N SER A 90 -0.30 10.85 12.88
CA SER A 90 1.06 11.26 13.16
C SER A 90 1.60 10.63 14.44
N SER A 91 2.93 10.61 14.59
CA SER A 91 3.59 10.09 15.80
C SER A 91 3.11 10.78 17.09
N VAL A 92 2.75 12.07 17.00
CA VAL A 92 2.24 12.86 18.14
C VAL A 92 0.82 12.45 18.51
N GLU A 93 -0.04 12.22 17.52
CA GLU A 93 -1.42 11.78 17.76
C GLU A 93 -1.48 10.36 18.32
N LYS A 94 -0.56 9.48 17.89
CA LYS A 94 -0.40 8.14 18.48
C LYS A 94 -0.04 8.20 19.96
N LEU A 95 0.97 9.01 20.30
CA LEU A 95 1.39 9.23 21.69
C LEU A 95 0.24 9.77 22.57
N ALA A 96 -0.54 10.72 22.05
CA ALA A 96 -1.70 11.26 22.77
C ALA A 96 -2.80 10.22 23.02
N LEU A 97 -2.99 9.26 22.11
CA LEU A 97 -3.94 8.16 22.27
C LEU A 97 -3.50 7.18 23.36
N ASP A 98 -2.22 6.81 23.36
CA ASP A 98 -1.64 5.89 24.35
C ASP A 98 -1.67 6.49 25.76
N MET A 99 -1.35 7.78 25.89
CA MET A 99 -1.44 8.51 27.17
C MET A 99 -2.87 8.57 27.72
N LYS A 100 -3.89 8.67 26.85
CA LYS A 100 -5.29 8.61 27.27
C LYS A 100 -5.71 7.25 27.83
N HIS A 101 -5.08 6.16 27.40
CA HIS A 101 -5.32 4.83 27.96
C HIS A 101 -4.59 4.60 29.30
N LEU A 102 -3.45 5.26 29.52
CA LEU A 102 -2.69 5.21 30.78
C LEU A 102 -3.28 6.06 31.90
N LEU A 103 -4.10 7.07 31.56
CA LEU A 103 -4.77 7.96 32.51
C LEU A 103 -6.18 7.49 32.91
N LYS A 104 -6.53 6.23 32.60
CA LYS A 104 -7.74 5.55 33.07
C LYS A 104 -7.41 4.47 34.08
#